data_AF-A0A183ERA9-F1
#
_entry.id   AF-A0A183ERA9-F1
#
_cell.length_a   1.000
_cell.length_b   1.000
_cell.length_c   1.000
_cell.angle_alpha   90.00
_cell.angle_beta   90.00
_cell.angle_gamma   90.00
#
_symmetry.space_group_name_H-M   'P 1'
#
loop_
_entity.id
_entity.type
_entity.pdbx_description
1 polymer ?
#
loop_
_entity_poly.entity_id
_entity_poly.type
_entity_poly.pdbx_seq_one_letter_code
_entity_poly.pdbx_strand_id
1 'polypeptide(L)'
;FEENVYKSEGGDSEGEESDDSSKGRKRTDRKGDRKKRREDDEYRPDELAFNKSEYFKIEKVLGQFGWGRWKVMRGMCDVKECVTEADIEHISRTLLLHCIREYRGDEKIREFVWRLIIPKGAQVAGKNAPKKKSTVLTSVFHEGWAALPEYNPPAFAVDSSFQRHVIGSKSEEIMNGTKAEEIDLTVDWNDAFVTGWDNECDKSFLIGAHKHGLENIDAIRADPALCFGSKEIEVFPNIADLLNRFRRLLTHFQRKRHDSLTFAT
;
A
#
# COMPACT_ATOMS: atom_id res chain seq x y z
N PHE A 1 -11.66 -35.29 39.21
CA PHE A 1 -11.46 -35.62 40.63
C PHE A 1 -10.65 -34.49 41.22
N GLU A 2 -11.37 -33.40 41.54
CA GLU A 2 -11.77 -32.99 42.91
C GLU A 2 -10.67 -32.06 43.45
N GLU A 3 -10.80 -30.73 43.43
CA GLU A 3 -11.73 -29.82 44.12
C GLU A 3 -11.54 -29.74 45.65
N ASN A 4 -11.52 -28.49 46.14
CA ASN A 4 -11.66 -27.99 47.51
C ASN A 4 -10.40 -28.07 48.40
N VAL A 5 -10.08 -27.06 49.22
CA VAL A 5 -10.89 -26.64 50.38
C VAL A 5 -10.64 -25.18 50.77
N TYR A 6 -11.75 -24.48 51.01
CA TYR A 6 -11.88 -23.19 51.72
C TYR A 6 -11.35 -23.26 53.16
N LYS A 7 -10.73 -22.17 53.63
CA LYS A 7 -10.89 -21.77 55.04
C LYS A 7 -10.85 -20.25 55.18
N SER A 8 -12.01 -19.71 55.49
CA SER A 8 -12.28 -18.40 56.08
C SER A 8 -11.97 -18.46 57.57
N GLU A 9 -11.49 -17.36 58.18
CA GLU A 9 -12.06 -16.80 59.42
C GLU A 9 -11.29 -15.54 59.92
N GLY A 10 -12.08 -14.53 60.32
CA GLY A 10 -11.79 -13.54 61.36
C GLY A 10 -10.99 -12.31 60.92
N GLY A 11 -11.39 -11.07 61.19
CA GLY A 11 -12.49 -10.52 62.00
C GLY A 11 -12.25 -9.01 62.12
N ASP A 12 -13.32 -8.23 62.06
CA ASP A 12 -13.30 -6.77 62.18
C ASP A 12 -12.83 -6.32 63.57
N SER A 13 -12.07 -5.23 63.60
CA SER A 13 -11.98 -4.34 64.76
C SER A 13 -11.66 -2.92 64.30
N GLU A 14 -12.58 -2.02 64.60
CA GLU A 14 -12.54 -0.56 64.41
C GLU A 14 -11.44 0.10 65.28
N GLY A 15 -10.92 1.25 64.87
CA GLY A 15 -10.07 2.07 65.74
C GLY A 15 -9.23 3.16 65.08
N GLU A 16 -9.82 4.35 64.99
CA GLU A 16 -9.22 5.68 65.27
C GLU A 16 -8.28 6.39 64.28
N GLU A 17 -8.68 7.64 64.04
CA GLU A 17 -7.98 8.73 63.36
C GLU A 17 -6.74 9.20 64.16
N SER A 18 -5.68 9.64 63.47
CA SER A 18 -5.00 10.91 63.80
C SER A 18 -3.95 11.30 62.77
N ASP A 19 -3.98 12.58 62.44
CA ASP A 19 -3.08 13.43 61.65
C ASP A 19 -1.68 13.56 62.30
N ASP A 20 -0.60 13.62 61.49
CA ASP A 20 0.40 14.70 61.50
C ASP A 20 1.63 14.40 60.58
N SER A 21 1.91 15.43 59.79
CA SER A 21 3.06 15.82 58.98
C SER A 21 4.47 15.33 59.40
N SER A 22 5.32 14.96 58.40
CA SER A 22 6.55 15.71 58.04
C SER A 22 7.58 14.93 57.17
N LYS A 23 7.76 15.43 55.93
CA LYS A 23 9.00 15.59 55.10
C LYS A 23 10.08 14.49 55.03
N GLY A 24 10.35 13.99 53.81
CA GLY A 24 11.63 13.33 53.49
C GLY A 24 11.89 12.87 52.04
N ARG A 25 12.34 13.79 51.17
CA ARG A 25 13.26 13.67 49.99
C ARG A 25 13.38 12.35 49.17
N LYS A 26 13.15 12.45 47.85
CA LYS A 26 13.97 11.83 46.75
C LYS A 26 13.64 12.50 45.40
N ARG A 27 14.47 13.40 44.86
CA ARG A 27 15.61 13.21 43.93
C ARG A 27 15.33 12.31 42.71
N THR A 28 15.17 12.97 41.55
CA THR A 28 15.80 12.71 40.23
C THR A 28 15.82 11.27 39.70
N ASP A 29 15.08 11.00 38.61
CA ASP A 29 15.61 10.74 37.26
C ASP A 29 14.46 10.35 36.31
N ARG A 30 14.26 11.10 35.22
CA ARG A 30 13.35 10.72 34.13
C ARG A 30 14.19 10.44 32.89
N LYS A 31 14.63 9.18 32.71
CA LYS A 31 15.15 8.70 31.42
C LYS A 31 15.17 7.17 31.29
N GLY A 32 14.55 6.66 30.21
CA GLY A 32 14.70 5.31 29.63
C GLY A 32 13.79 4.23 30.26
N ASP A 33 13.18 3.27 29.55
CA ASP A 33 13.40 2.80 28.18
C ASP A 33 12.23 1.86 27.75
N ARG A 34 11.92 1.88 26.45
CA ARG A 34 11.33 0.82 25.58
C ARG A 34 9.94 0.15 25.83
N LYS A 35 9.01 0.56 24.94
CA LYS A 35 8.56 -0.21 23.73
C LYS A 35 7.26 -1.05 23.81
N LYS A 36 6.17 -0.47 23.27
CA LYS A 36 5.20 -1.07 22.29
C LYS A 36 4.25 0.07 21.81
N ARG A 37 4.55 0.88 20.79
CA ARG A 37 4.38 0.74 19.32
C ARG A 37 3.08 0.05 18.82
N ARG A 38 2.35 0.79 17.96
CA ARG A 38 1.25 0.45 17.00
C ARG A 38 -0.16 0.76 17.53
N GLU A 39 -1.11 1.40 16.83
CA GLU A 39 -1.43 1.69 15.41
C GLU A 39 -1.99 3.15 15.33
N ASP A 40 -1.59 4.01 14.39
CA ASP A 40 -2.04 4.11 12.98
C ASP A 40 -3.56 4.28 12.77
N ASP A 41 -4.20 5.21 13.48
CA ASP A 41 -5.43 5.84 12.98
C ASP A 41 -5.07 6.96 11.98
N GLU A 42 -4.56 6.51 10.83
CA GLU A 42 -4.19 7.28 9.63
C GLU A 42 -5.44 7.44 8.74
N TYR A 43 -5.68 8.66 8.24
CA TYR A 43 -6.85 9.08 7.45
C TYR A 43 -7.18 8.11 6.29
N ARG A 44 -8.43 7.62 6.24
CA ARG A 44 -8.89 6.52 5.37
C ARG A 44 -10.02 7.01 4.43
N PRO A 45 -9.78 7.19 3.13
CA PRO A 45 -10.86 7.40 2.17
C PRO A 45 -11.72 6.13 2.10
N ASP A 46 -13.00 6.31 2.40
CA ASP A 46 -13.99 5.27 2.65
C ASP A 46 -14.18 4.29 1.47
N GLU A 47 -14.49 3.04 1.84
CA GLU A 47 -15.00 1.90 1.07
C GLU A 47 -14.02 0.87 0.44
N LEU A 48 -12.73 1.14 0.20
CA LEU A 48 -11.87 0.18 -0.56
C LEU A 48 -10.45 -0.09 -0.02
N ALA A 49 -10.10 0.44 1.15
CA ALA A 49 -8.74 0.33 1.67
C ALA A 49 -8.62 -0.80 2.71
N PHE A 50 -8.66 -2.08 2.33
CA PHE A 50 -8.08 -3.11 3.20
C PHE A 50 -6.58 -2.83 3.34
N ASN A 51 -6.06 -2.89 4.55
CA ASN A 51 -4.64 -2.67 4.79
C ASN A 51 -3.84 -3.92 4.38
N LYS A 52 -2.52 -3.76 4.25
CA LYS A 52 -1.64 -4.85 3.82
C LYS A 52 -1.71 -6.08 4.74
N SER A 53 -2.02 -5.92 6.03
CA SER A 53 -2.13 -7.05 6.96
C SER A 53 -3.41 -7.86 6.78
N GLU A 54 -4.51 -7.22 6.39
CA GLU A 54 -5.77 -7.89 6.01
C GLU A 54 -5.55 -8.74 4.75
N TYR A 55 -4.85 -8.21 3.75
CA TYR A 55 -4.47 -8.99 2.55
C TYR A 55 -3.67 -10.25 2.88
N PHE A 56 -2.64 -10.15 3.74
CA PHE A 56 -1.85 -11.32 4.14
C PHE A 56 -2.65 -12.36 4.94
N LYS A 57 -3.55 -11.89 5.81
CA LYS A 57 -4.45 -12.79 6.57
C LYS A 57 -5.34 -13.56 5.61
N ILE A 58 -5.97 -12.87 4.65
CA ILE A 58 -6.86 -13.49 3.66
C ILE A 58 -6.08 -14.39 2.70
N GLU A 59 -4.90 -13.98 2.21
CA GLU A 59 -4.04 -14.80 1.35
C GLU A 59 -3.75 -16.18 1.98
N LYS A 60 -3.38 -16.19 3.27
CA LYS A 60 -3.07 -17.43 4.00
C LYS A 60 -4.28 -18.38 4.04
N VAL A 61 -5.46 -17.89 4.40
CA VAL A 61 -6.65 -18.75 4.48
C VAL A 61 -7.21 -19.08 3.10
N LEU A 62 -7.04 -18.21 2.10
CA LEU A 62 -7.41 -18.50 0.71
C LEU A 62 -6.58 -19.66 0.16
N GLY A 63 -5.27 -19.70 0.45
CA GLY A 63 -4.41 -20.82 0.09
C GLY A 63 -4.76 -22.14 0.77
N GLN A 64 -5.38 -22.09 1.96
CA GLN A 64 -5.78 -23.28 2.71
C GLN A 64 -7.17 -23.81 2.31
N PHE A 65 -8.14 -22.92 2.11
CA PHE A 65 -9.55 -23.28 1.93
C PHE A 65 -10.05 -23.17 0.48
N GLY A 66 -9.38 -22.36 -0.34
CA GLY A 66 -9.76 -22.09 -1.72
C GLY A 66 -10.97 -21.15 -1.87
N TRP A 67 -11.32 -20.87 -3.13
CA TRP A 67 -12.38 -19.93 -3.50
C TRP A 67 -13.78 -20.39 -3.05
N GLY A 68 -14.59 -19.47 -2.54
CA GLY A 68 -16.01 -19.69 -2.21
C GLY A 68 -16.29 -20.11 -0.77
N ARG A 69 -15.26 -20.36 0.07
CA ARG A 69 -15.43 -20.77 1.47
C ARG A 69 -15.38 -19.59 2.46
N TRP A 70 -16.05 -18.49 2.12
CA TRP A 70 -15.93 -17.21 2.82
C TRP A 70 -16.32 -17.27 4.29
N LYS A 71 -17.42 -17.96 4.62
CA LYS A 71 -17.85 -18.17 6.01
C LYS A 71 -16.80 -18.88 6.87
N VAL A 72 -16.14 -19.89 6.30
CA VAL A 72 -15.07 -20.65 6.99
C VAL A 72 -13.82 -19.77 7.11
N MET A 73 -13.45 -19.08 6.05
CA MET A 73 -12.32 -18.15 6.05
C MET A 73 -12.51 -17.03 7.09
N ARG A 74 -13.72 -16.50 7.23
CA ARG A 74 -14.07 -15.49 8.24
C ARG A 74 -13.87 -16.02 9.67
N GLY A 75 -14.28 -17.25 9.93
CA GLY A 75 -14.10 -17.87 11.25
C GLY A 75 -12.65 -18.24 11.59
N MET A 76 -11.78 -18.36 10.58
CA MET A 76 -10.37 -18.72 10.74
C MET A 76 -9.42 -17.51 10.73
N CYS A 77 -9.86 -16.40 10.13
CA CYS A 77 -9.14 -15.15 10.12
C CYS A 77 -9.52 -14.32 11.34
N ASP A 78 -8.53 -13.95 12.15
CA ASP A 78 -8.64 -12.88 13.13
C ASP A 78 -8.66 -11.52 12.41
N VAL A 79 -9.74 -11.27 11.67
CA VAL A 79 -10.03 -9.99 10.98
C VAL A 79 -10.98 -9.16 11.84
N LYS A 80 -11.00 -7.85 11.62
CA LYS A 80 -11.92 -6.95 12.33
C LYS A 80 -13.36 -7.45 12.18
N GLU A 81 -14.18 -7.31 13.22
CA GLU A 81 -15.56 -7.82 13.22
C GLU A 81 -16.42 -7.29 12.06
N CYS A 82 -16.10 -6.10 11.56
CA CYS A 82 -16.74 -5.46 10.42
C CYS A 82 -16.44 -6.10 9.06
N VAL A 83 -15.46 -7.01 8.95
CA VAL A 83 -15.14 -7.70 7.70
C VAL A 83 -16.21 -8.75 7.41
N THR A 84 -16.97 -8.51 6.34
CA THR A 84 -18.06 -9.38 5.87
C THR A 84 -17.54 -10.50 4.97
N GLU A 85 -18.41 -11.48 4.65
CA GLU A 85 -18.09 -12.50 3.65
C GLU A 85 -17.88 -11.89 2.25
N ALA A 86 -18.59 -10.80 1.94
CA ALA A 86 -18.43 -10.07 0.69
C ALA A 86 -17.06 -9.38 0.61
N ASP A 87 -16.57 -8.84 1.73
CA ASP A 87 -15.25 -8.25 1.84
C ASP A 87 -14.14 -9.29 1.61
N ILE A 88 -14.28 -10.47 2.21
CA ILE A 88 -13.33 -11.58 2.00
C ILE A 88 -13.32 -12.00 0.54
N GLU A 89 -14.48 -12.11 -0.09
CA GLU A 89 -14.60 -12.42 -1.51
C GLU A 89 -13.92 -11.33 -2.36
N HIS A 90 -14.12 -10.06 -2.01
CA HIS A 90 -13.53 -8.92 -2.70
C HIS A 90 -12.00 -8.90 -2.59
N ILE A 91 -11.43 -9.05 -1.38
CA ILE A 91 -9.99 -9.14 -1.14
C ILE A 91 -9.37 -10.33 -1.89
N SER A 92 -10.04 -11.49 -1.85
CA SER A 92 -9.57 -12.69 -2.55
C SER A 92 -9.56 -12.48 -4.07
N ARG A 93 -10.55 -11.76 -4.60
CA ARG A 93 -10.64 -11.41 -6.02
C ARG A 93 -9.49 -10.52 -6.46
N THR A 94 -9.17 -9.47 -5.70
CA THR A 94 -8.09 -8.53 -6.04
C THR A 94 -6.72 -9.19 -5.96
N LEU A 95 -6.50 -10.08 -4.98
CA LEU A 95 -5.30 -10.93 -4.89
C LEU A 95 -5.11 -11.77 -6.15
N LEU A 96 -6.12 -12.55 -6.51
CA LEU A 96 -6.05 -13.45 -7.66
C LEU A 96 -5.97 -12.70 -9.00
N LEU A 97 -6.62 -11.54 -9.11
CA LEU A 97 -6.51 -10.67 -10.28
C LEU A 97 -5.06 -10.18 -10.46
N HIS A 98 -4.40 -9.76 -9.38
CA HIS A 98 -2.99 -9.39 -9.43
C HIS A 98 -2.12 -10.59 -9.83
N CYS A 99 -2.37 -11.78 -9.27
CA CYS A 99 -1.63 -12.98 -9.63
C CYS A 99 -1.73 -13.32 -11.12
N ILE A 100 -2.92 -13.29 -11.72
CA ILE A 100 -3.08 -13.67 -13.15
C ILE A 100 -2.49 -12.66 -14.12
N ARG A 101 -2.37 -11.37 -13.75
CA ARG A 101 -1.71 -10.34 -14.57
C ARG A 101 -0.21 -10.59 -14.71
N GLU A 102 0.42 -11.02 -13.63
CA GLU A 102 1.87 -11.28 -13.56
C GLU A 102 2.23 -12.74 -13.87
N TYR A 103 1.27 -13.64 -13.84
CA TYR A 103 1.50 -15.06 -14.10
C TYR A 103 2.03 -15.23 -15.53
N ARG A 104 3.14 -15.96 -15.71
CA ARG A 104 3.72 -16.31 -17.03
C ARG A 104 3.71 -17.81 -17.32
N GLY A 105 2.92 -18.59 -16.56
CA GLY A 105 2.80 -20.04 -16.70
C GLY A 105 1.66 -20.49 -17.62
N ASP A 106 1.00 -21.60 -17.27
CA ASP A 106 -0.05 -22.24 -18.10
C ASP A 106 -1.28 -21.33 -18.32
N GLU A 107 -1.53 -20.98 -19.58
CA GLU A 107 -2.67 -20.14 -19.99
C GLU A 107 -4.03 -20.76 -19.62
N LYS A 108 -4.16 -22.08 -19.54
CA LYS A 108 -5.42 -22.72 -19.11
C LYS A 108 -5.68 -22.46 -17.63
N ILE A 109 -4.62 -22.46 -16.81
CA ILE A 109 -4.72 -22.10 -15.39
C ILE A 109 -5.07 -20.62 -15.28
N ARG A 110 -4.43 -19.75 -16.06
CA ARG A 110 -4.72 -18.31 -16.07
C ARG A 110 -6.17 -18.01 -16.46
N GLU A 111 -6.68 -18.65 -17.52
CA GLU A 111 -8.06 -18.52 -17.98
C GLU A 111 -9.07 -19.08 -16.97
N PHE A 112 -8.76 -20.21 -16.34
CA PHE A 112 -9.59 -20.78 -15.28
C PHE A 112 -9.75 -19.81 -14.10
N VAL A 113 -8.65 -19.26 -13.61
CA VAL A 113 -8.67 -18.29 -12.49
C VAL A 113 -9.42 -17.03 -12.91
N TRP A 114 -9.19 -16.49 -14.12
CA TRP A 114 -9.95 -15.35 -14.63
C TRP A 114 -11.45 -15.58 -14.58
N ARG A 115 -11.92 -16.73 -15.08
CA ARG A 115 -13.35 -17.08 -15.05
C ARG A 115 -13.90 -17.23 -13.65
N LEU A 116 -13.11 -17.78 -12.73
CA LEU A 116 -13.47 -18.00 -11.34
C LEU A 116 -13.76 -16.68 -10.61
N ILE A 117 -13.00 -15.63 -10.92
CA ILE A 117 -13.00 -14.38 -10.17
C ILE A 117 -13.89 -13.29 -10.77
N ILE A 118 -14.59 -13.51 -11.87
CA ILE A 118 -15.50 -12.51 -12.45
C ILE A 118 -16.59 -12.12 -11.42
N PRO A 119 -16.84 -10.83 -11.16
CA PRO A 119 -17.91 -10.38 -10.28
C PRO A 119 -19.29 -10.85 -10.79
N LYS A 120 -20.16 -11.26 -9.87
CA LYS A 120 -21.53 -11.64 -10.22
C LYS A 120 -22.25 -10.45 -10.84
N GLY A 121 -22.74 -10.59 -12.07
CA GLY A 121 -23.42 -9.51 -12.82
C GLY A 121 -22.52 -8.69 -13.75
N ALA A 122 -21.19 -8.88 -13.72
CA ALA A 122 -20.30 -8.22 -14.67
C ALA A 122 -20.45 -8.79 -16.09
N GLN A 123 -20.61 -7.91 -17.08
CA GLN A 123 -20.59 -8.29 -18.50
C GLN A 123 -19.14 -8.49 -18.95
N VAL A 124 -18.82 -9.70 -19.40
CA VAL A 124 -17.51 -9.99 -20.02
C VAL A 124 -17.62 -9.64 -21.49
N ALA A 125 -16.89 -8.63 -21.96
CA ALA A 125 -16.75 -8.38 -23.39
C ALA A 125 -16.09 -9.61 -24.03
N GLY A 126 -16.84 -10.40 -24.79
CA GLY A 126 -16.26 -11.58 -25.46
C GLY A 126 -17.20 -12.68 -25.96
N LYS A 127 -18.53 -12.62 -25.76
CA LYS A 127 -19.38 -13.74 -26.19
C LYS A 127 -19.53 -13.95 -27.70
N ASN A 128 -19.10 -13.02 -28.57
CA ASN A 128 -19.24 -13.15 -30.04
C ASN A 128 -17.95 -12.87 -30.83
N ALA A 129 -16.78 -13.37 -30.41
CA ALA A 129 -15.55 -13.27 -31.22
C ALA A 129 -15.05 -14.66 -31.68
N PRO A 130 -14.70 -14.83 -32.97
CA PRO A 130 -14.22 -16.10 -33.48
C PRO A 130 -12.84 -16.40 -32.87
N LYS A 131 -12.60 -17.67 -32.55
CA LYS A 131 -11.35 -18.20 -31.97
C LYS A 131 -10.13 -17.64 -32.70
N LYS A 132 -9.47 -16.63 -32.14
CA LYS A 132 -8.15 -16.16 -32.57
C LYS A 132 -7.20 -16.05 -31.38
N LYS A 133 -5.97 -16.44 -31.67
CA LYS A 133 -4.81 -16.79 -30.83
C LYS A 133 -4.56 -15.88 -29.61
N SER A 134 -4.24 -16.55 -28.49
CA SER A 134 -3.31 -16.29 -27.36
C SER A 134 -2.91 -14.87 -26.93
N THR A 135 -2.89 -13.86 -27.80
CA THR A 135 -2.32 -12.53 -27.53
C THR A 135 -3.36 -11.55 -26.96
N VAL A 136 -4.65 -11.88 -27.03
CA VAL A 136 -5.78 -11.02 -26.59
C VAL A 136 -6.08 -11.16 -25.08
N LEU A 137 -5.72 -12.28 -24.46
CA LEU A 137 -6.05 -12.56 -23.05
C LEU A 137 -5.37 -11.58 -22.07
N THR A 138 -4.20 -11.05 -22.40
CA THR A 138 -3.47 -10.16 -21.50
C THR A 138 -4.13 -8.78 -21.35
N SER A 139 -4.83 -8.28 -22.39
CA SER A 139 -5.50 -6.97 -22.32
C SER A 139 -6.81 -7.03 -21.53
N VAL A 140 -7.56 -8.14 -21.61
CA VAL A 140 -8.84 -8.27 -20.87
C VAL A 140 -8.67 -8.25 -19.35
N PHE A 141 -7.49 -8.60 -18.82
CA PHE A 141 -7.21 -8.52 -17.39
C PHE A 141 -7.01 -7.08 -16.89
N HIS A 142 -6.89 -6.10 -17.80
CA HIS A 142 -6.66 -4.69 -17.51
C HIS A 142 -7.84 -3.81 -17.94
N GLU A 143 -8.96 -4.41 -18.37
CA GLU A 143 -10.10 -3.71 -18.96
C GLU A 143 -11.42 -4.08 -18.26
N GLY A 144 -12.47 -3.30 -18.52
CA GLY A 144 -13.81 -3.54 -17.99
C GLY A 144 -13.85 -3.50 -16.47
N TRP A 145 -14.50 -4.47 -15.84
CA TRP A 145 -14.59 -4.55 -14.38
C TRP A 145 -13.20 -4.62 -13.72
N ALA A 146 -12.23 -5.29 -14.34
CA ALA A 146 -10.90 -5.45 -13.77
C ALA A 146 -10.09 -4.13 -13.72
N ALA A 147 -10.51 -3.12 -14.49
CA ALA A 147 -9.93 -1.78 -14.47
C ALA A 147 -10.51 -0.86 -13.38
N LEU A 148 -11.63 -1.25 -12.75
CA LEU A 148 -12.29 -0.38 -11.78
C LEU A 148 -11.43 -0.18 -10.52
N PRO A 149 -11.45 1.01 -9.89
CA PRO A 149 -10.60 1.33 -8.74
C PRO A 149 -10.76 0.34 -7.57
N GLU A 150 -11.97 -0.19 -7.36
CA GLU A 150 -12.22 -1.20 -6.33
C GLU A 150 -11.38 -2.47 -6.48
N TYR A 151 -11.07 -2.89 -7.71
CA TYR A 151 -10.28 -4.10 -7.93
C TYR A 151 -8.76 -3.84 -8.02
N ASN A 152 -8.34 -2.59 -7.87
CA ASN A 152 -6.96 -2.14 -7.98
C ASN A 152 -6.53 -1.41 -6.70
N PRO A 153 -6.52 -2.12 -5.55
CA PRO A 153 -6.23 -1.50 -4.27
C PRO A 153 -4.80 -0.93 -4.25
N PRO A 154 -4.55 0.21 -3.57
CA PRO A 154 -3.24 0.86 -3.51
C PRO A 154 -2.09 -0.05 -3.05
N ALA A 155 -2.40 -1.09 -2.25
CA ALA A 155 -1.43 -2.06 -1.76
C ALA A 155 -0.83 -2.96 -2.87
N PHE A 156 -1.57 -3.22 -3.95
CA PHE A 156 -1.04 -3.84 -5.17
C PHE A 156 -0.60 -2.80 -6.21
N ALA A 157 -1.20 -1.60 -6.15
CA ALA A 157 -1.01 -0.53 -7.10
C ALA A 157 0.13 0.44 -6.73
N VAL A 158 1.35 -0.07 -6.61
CA VAL A 158 2.55 0.80 -6.56
C VAL A 158 2.56 1.76 -7.77
N ASP A 159 1.88 1.39 -8.86
CA ASP A 159 1.55 2.22 -10.02
C ASP A 159 0.44 3.28 -9.77
N SER A 160 -0.70 2.93 -9.13
CA SER A 160 -1.77 3.92 -8.85
C SER A 160 -1.49 4.87 -7.69
N SER A 161 -0.66 4.48 -6.72
CA SER A 161 -0.25 5.37 -5.62
C SER A 161 0.70 6.46 -6.12
N PHE A 162 1.59 6.11 -7.04
CA PHE A 162 2.42 7.03 -7.79
C PHE A 162 1.55 7.97 -8.64
N GLN A 163 0.58 7.41 -9.37
CA GLN A 163 -0.37 8.21 -10.13
C GLN A 163 -1.23 9.13 -9.26
N ARG A 164 -1.63 8.75 -8.05
CA ARG A 164 -2.53 9.55 -7.22
C ARG A 164 -1.80 10.61 -6.37
N HIS A 165 -0.68 10.24 -5.77
CA HIS A 165 -0.01 11.08 -4.75
C HIS A 165 1.14 11.90 -5.33
N VAL A 166 1.67 11.51 -6.48
CA VAL A 166 2.81 12.19 -7.12
C VAL A 166 2.37 12.87 -8.42
N ILE A 167 1.84 12.10 -9.37
CA ILE A 167 1.54 12.62 -10.72
C ILE A 167 0.20 13.36 -10.78
N GLY A 168 -0.87 12.72 -10.32
CA GLY A 168 -2.22 13.26 -10.21
C GLY A 168 -2.72 13.89 -11.51
N SER A 169 -3.21 15.13 -11.41
CA SER A 169 -3.71 15.92 -12.54
C SER A 169 -2.63 16.32 -13.55
N LYS A 170 -1.36 16.16 -13.22
CA LYS A 170 -0.22 16.58 -14.06
C LYS A 170 0.09 15.58 -15.17
N SER A 171 -0.60 14.44 -15.16
CA SER A 171 -0.37 13.34 -16.11
C SER A 171 -0.46 13.81 -17.56
N GLU A 172 -1.47 14.60 -17.91
CA GLU A 172 -1.67 15.04 -19.30
C GLU A 172 -0.54 15.98 -19.77
N GLU A 173 -0.16 16.96 -18.94
CA GLU A 173 0.95 17.88 -19.19
C GLU A 173 2.28 17.12 -19.36
N ILE A 174 2.55 16.14 -18.50
CA ILE A 174 3.75 15.30 -18.59
C ILE A 174 3.77 14.52 -19.90
N MET A 175 2.64 13.89 -20.27
CA MET A 175 2.55 13.11 -21.50
C MET A 175 2.65 13.98 -22.76
N ASN A 176 2.23 15.24 -22.68
CA ASN A 176 2.38 16.23 -23.76
C ASN A 176 3.80 16.81 -23.85
N GLY A 177 4.70 16.44 -22.94
CA GLY A 177 6.10 16.85 -22.98
C GLY A 177 6.37 18.24 -22.40
N THR A 178 5.48 18.76 -21.54
CA THR A 178 5.74 19.97 -20.75
C THR A 178 7.05 19.79 -19.97
N LYS A 179 7.85 20.86 -19.89
CA LYS A 179 9.14 20.81 -19.19
C LYS A 179 8.95 20.55 -17.69
N ALA A 180 9.87 19.80 -17.10
CA ALA A 180 9.84 19.50 -15.67
C ALA A 180 9.84 20.77 -14.81
N GLU A 181 10.50 21.85 -15.24
CA GLU A 181 10.50 23.14 -14.52
C GLU A 181 9.11 23.79 -14.44
N GLU A 182 8.25 23.55 -15.43
CA GLU A 182 6.90 24.13 -15.54
C GLU A 182 5.83 23.29 -14.82
N ILE A 183 6.08 21.99 -14.62
CA ILE A 183 5.16 21.09 -13.92
C ILE A 183 5.17 21.40 -12.42
N ASP A 184 4.00 21.63 -11.85
CA ASP A 184 3.80 21.92 -10.42
C ASP A 184 4.01 20.66 -9.54
N LEU A 185 5.23 20.11 -9.48
CA LEU A 185 5.58 18.97 -8.63
C LEU A 185 6.76 19.33 -7.74
N THR A 186 6.51 19.48 -6.43
CA THR A 186 7.55 19.86 -5.46
C THR A 186 8.02 18.65 -4.67
N VAL A 187 9.29 18.26 -4.88
CA VAL A 187 10.01 17.31 -4.04
C VAL A 187 10.79 18.12 -3.00
N ASP A 188 10.45 17.97 -1.72
CA ASP A 188 11.18 18.60 -0.62
C ASP A 188 11.71 17.51 0.30
N TRP A 189 12.76 16.83 -0.17
CA TRP A 189 13.31 15.66 0.50
C TRP A 189 14.85 15.63 0.46
N ASN A 190 15.46 16.16 1.52
CA ASN A 190 16.91 16.27 1.65
C ASN A 190 17.57 14.96 2.10
N ASP A 191 17.45 13.92 1.29
CA ASP A 191 18.13 12.64 1.46
C ASP A 191 19.19 12.46 0.37
N ALA A 192 20.46 12.41 0.78
CA ALA A 192 21.58 12.23 -0.13
C ALA A 192 21.46 10.89 -0.90
N PHE A 193 21.79 10.91 -2.19
CA PHE A 193 21.73 9.74 -3.05
C PHE A 193 23.06 9.45 -3.76
N VAL A 194 23.39 10.25 -4.77
CA VAL A 194 24.71 10.24 -5.44
C VAL A 194 25.19 11.68 -5.64
N THR A 195 26.50 11.87 -5.84
CA THR A 195 27.07 13.20 -6.12
C THR A 195 26.39 13.83 -7.33
N GLY A 196 25.92 15.07 -7.18
CA GLY A 196 25.19 15.80 -8.23
C GLY A 196 23.69 15.51 -8.32
N TRP A 197 23.14 14.64 -7.47
CA TRP A 197 21.70 14.38 -7.42
C TRP A 197 21.00 15.23 -6.35
N ASP A 198 20.05 16.06 -6.78
CA ASP A 198 19.27 16.95 -5.92
C ASP A 198 17.75 16.73 -6.06
N ASN A 199 16.95 17.59 -5.44
CA ASN A 199 15.49 17.50 -5.47
C ASN A 199 14.90 17.69 -6.88
N GLU A 200 15.61 18.41 -7.76
CA GLU A 200 15.21 18.58 -9.15
C GLU A 200 15.44 17.29 -9.95
N CYS A 201 16.52 16.57 -9.65
CA CYS A 201 16.76 15.21 -10.16
C CYS A 201 15.68 14.24 -9.70
N ASP A 202 15.24 14.29 -8.43
CA ASP A 202 14.12 13.45 -7.96
C ASP A 202 12.81 13.79 -8.68
N LYS A 203 12.50 15.08 -8.85
CA LYS A 203 11.31 15.53 -9.60
C LYS A 203 11.35 15.02 -11.03
N SER A 204 12.47 15.23 -11.72
CA SER A 204 12.67 14.77 -13.10
C SER A 204 12.63 13.26 -13.22
N PHE A 205 13.15 12.52 -12.23
CA PHE A 205 13.07 11.06 -12.20
C PHE A 205 11.63 10.57 -12.06
N LEU A 206 10.82 11.18 -11.19
CA LEU A 206 9.40 10.84 -11.06
C LEU A 206 8.65 11.16 -12.35
N ILE A 207 8.86 12.31 -12.97
CA ILE A 207 8.23 12.64 -14.25
C ILE A 207 8.64 11.64 -15.35
N GLY A 208 9.94 11.32 -15.44
CA GLY A 208 10.47 10.35 -16.40
C GLY A 208 9.93 8.95 -16.18
N ALA A 209 9.82 8.50 -14.93
CA ALA A 209 9.25 7.20 -14.57
C ALA A 209 7.80 7.07 -15.04
N HIS A 210 7.02 8.15 -14.96
CA HIS A 210 5.65 8.20 -15.47
C HIS A 210 5.59 8.17 -17.00
N LYS A 211 6.40 9.01 -17.65
CA LYS A 211 6.37 9.20 -19.11
C LYS A 211 6.96 8.03 -19.89
N HIS A 212 8.07 7.47 -19.42
CA HIS A 212 8.88 6.49 -20.16
C HIS A 212 8.86 5.09 -19.56
N GLY A 213 8.37 4.96 -18.32
CA GLY A 213 8.46 3.73 -17.53
C GLY A 213 9.74 3.67 -16.70
N LEU A 214 9.60 3.13 -15.49
CA LEU A 214 10.63 3.10 -14.44
C LEU A 214 11.91 2.34 -14.83
N GLU A 215 11.82 1.40 -15.77
CA GLU A 215 12.96 0.58 -16.23
C GLU A 215 13.70 1.19 -17.42
N ASN A 216 13.13 2.22 -18.07
CA ASN A 216 13.65 2.77 -19.32
C ASN A 216 14.61 3.95 -19.06
N ILE A 217 15.68 3.67 -18.32
CA ILE A 217 16.59 4.70 -17.79
C ILE A 217 17.25 5.53 -18.88
N ASP A 218 17.60 4.91 -20.01
CA ASP A 218 18.20 5.61 -21.14
C ASP A 218 17.24 6.66 -21.74
N ALA A 219 15.95 6.32 -21.87
CA ALA A 219 14.93 7.24 -22.35
C ALA A 219 14.69 8.39 -21.36
N ILE A 220 14.65 8.10 -20.06
CA ILE A 220 14.55 9.11 -19.00
C ILE A 220 15.73 10.07 -19.06
N ARG A 221 16.96 9.56 -19.17
CA ARG A 221 18.17 10.39 -19.19
C ARG A 221 18.28 11.25 -20.44
N ALA A 222 17.78 10.76 -21.58
CA ALA A 222 17.82 11.47 -22.85
C ALA A 222 16.70 12.50 -23.05
N ASP A 223 15.69 12.54 -22.18
CA ASP A 223 14.53 13.44 -22.34
C ASP A 223 14.92 14.91 -22.09
N PRO A 224 14.83 15.79 -23.11
CA PRO A 224 15.20 17.21 -22.97
C PRO A 224 14.24 18.01 -22.08
N ALA A 225 13.06 17.47 -21.76
CA ALA A 225 12.13 18.08 -20.81
C ALA A 225 12.56 17.85 -19.34
N LEU A 226 13.57 17.01 -19.08
CA LEU A 226 14.06 16.65 -17.75
C LEU A 226 15.43 17.30 -17.48
N CYS A 227 15.82 17.43 -16.20
CA CYS A 227 17.02 18.18 -15.82
C CYS A 227 18.35 17.43 -16.10
N PHE A 228 18.33 16.14 -16.47
CA PHE A 228 19.53 15.29 -16.49
C PHE A 228 20.59 15.72 -17.51
N GLY A 229 20.20 16.43 -18.58
CA GLY A 229 21.14 16.95 -19.57
C GLY A 229 21.98 18.14 -19.10
N SER A 230 21.49 18.88 -18.10
CA SER A 230 22.16 20.06 -17.54
C SER A 230 22.81 19.82 -16.18
N LYS A 231 22.63 18.64 -15.58
CA LYS A 231 23.18 18.28 -14.27
C LYS A 231 24.50 17.52 -14.43
N GLU A 232 25.48 17.89 -13.61
CA GLU A 232 26.74 17.14 -13.49
C GLU A 232 26.58 16.00 -12.48
N ILE A 233 26.13 14.84 -12.96
CA ILE A 233 26.02 13.61 -12.17
C ILE A 233 27.23 12.73 -12.50
N GLU A 234 28.17 12.59 -11.55
CA GLU A 234 29.44 11.88 -11.78
C GLU A 234 29.22 10.43 -12.24
N VAL A 235 28.35 9.71 -11.53
CA VAL A 235 27.96 8.33 -11.85
C VAL A 235 26.45 8.25 -11.82
N PHE A 236 25.85 8.04 -12.99
CA PHE A 236 24.41 7.88 -13.07
C PHE A 236 24.00 6.58 -12.33
N PRO A 237 23.01 6.63 -11.42
CA PRO A 237 22.61 5.47 -10.62
C PRO A 237 22.12 4.31 -11.48
N ASN A 238 22.38 3.07 -11.05
CA ASN A 238 21.85 1.89 -11.73
C ASN A 238 20.36 1.68 -11.42
N ILE A 239 19.72 0.76 -12.15
CA ILE A 239 18.29 0.47 -11.99
C ILE A 239 17.91 0.05 -10.56
N ALA A 240 18.74 -0.74 -9.88
CA ALA A 240 18.43 -1.19 -8.52
C ALA A 240 18.41 -0.01 -7.53
N ASP A 241 19.36 0.90 -7.67
CA ASP A 241 19.45 2.12 -6.85
C ASP A 241 18.27 3.07 -7.12
N LEU A 242 17.90 3.26 -8.39
CA LEU A 242 16.75 4.09 -8.79
C LEU A 242 15.43 3.50 -8.30
N LEU A 243 15.24 2.19 -8.40
CA LEU A 243 14.07 1.50 -7.86
C LEU A 243 13.96 1.67 -6.34
N ASN A 244 15.09 1.62 -5.64
CA ASN A 244 15.12 1.88 -4.20
C ASN A 244 14.78 3.36 -3.88
N ARG A 245 15.36 4.30 -4.63
CA ARG A 245 15.05 5.74 -4.51
C ARG A 245 13.58 6.02 -4.77
N PHE A 246 13.00 5.43 -5.81
CA PHE A 246 11.58 5.55 -6.18
C PHE A 246 10.66 5.13 -5.03
N ARG A 247 10.90 3.96 -4.42
CA ARG A 247 10.10 3.47 -3.28
C ARG A 247 10.17 4.43 -2.08
N ARG A 248 11.33 5.01 -1.81
CA ARG A 248 11.51 5.99 -0.72
C ARG A 248 10.80 7.32 -1.03
N LEU A 249 10.89 7.81 -2.27
CA LEU A 249 10.17 8.98 -2.75
C LEU A 249 8.65 8.80 -2.63
N LEU A 250 8.12 7.67 -3.09
CA LEU A 250 6.69 7.35 -2.94
C LEU A 250 6.26 7.40 -1.48
N THR A 251 7.06 6.81 -0.58
CA THR A 251 6.79 6.82 0.85
C THR A 251 6.81 8.26 1.41
N HIS A 252 7.72 9.12 0.94
CA HIS A 252 7.78 10.53 1.32
C HIS A 252 6.52 11.29 0.89
N PHE A 253 6.10 11.15 -0.37
CA PHE A 253 4.90 11.83 -0.89
C PHE A 253 3.61 11.38 -0.21
N GLN A 254 3.51 10.08 0.11
CA GLN A 254 2.39 9.53 0.87
C GLN A 254 2.28 10.20 2.24
N ARG A 255 3.39 10.30 2.99
CA ARG A 255 3.43 10.95 4.31
C ARG A 255 3.13 12.44 4.24
N LYS A 256 3.75 13.17 3.30
CA LYS A 256 3.55 14.62 3.16
C LYS A 256 2.09 14.98 2.88
N ARG A 257 1.40 14.20 2.06
CA ARG A 257 -0.04 14.38 1.82
C ARG A 257 -0.87 14.07 3.07
N HIS A 258 -0.51 13.05 3.83
CA HIS A 258 -1.16 12.74 5.09
C HIS A 258 -1.02 13.90 6.10
N ASP A 259 0.20 14.40 6.31
CA ASP A 259 0.46 15.53 7.21
C ASP A 259 -0.34 16.78 6.81
N SER A 260 -0.36 17.09 5.51
CA SER A 260 -1.11 18.24 4.98
C SER A 260 -2.62 18.18 5.25
N LEU A 261 -3.20 16.97 5.31
CA LEU A 261 -4.61 16.77 5.64
C LEU A 261 -4.87 16.85 7.15
N THR A 262 -3.92 16.38 7.97
CA THR A 262 -4.05 16.43 9.44
C THR A 262 -3.91 17.81 10.05
N PHE A 263 -3.15 18.72 9.42
CA PHE A 263 -2.99 20.11 9.89
C PHE A 263 -4.04 21.09 9.32
N ALA A 264 -4.91 20.63 8.42
CA ALA A 264 -5.98 21.43 7.82
C ALA A 264 -7.35 21.30 8.54
N THR A 265 -7.42 20.44 9.58
CA THR A 265 -8.57 20.23 10.48
C THR A 265 -8.29 20.83 11.85
#